data_AF-A0A7S3MHT2-F1
#
_entry.id   AF-A0A7S3MHT2-F1
#
_cell.length_a   1.000
_cell.length_b   1.000
_cell.length_c   1.000
_cell.angle_alpha   90.00
_cell.angle_beta   90.00
_cell.angle_gamma   90.00
#
_symmetry.space_group_name_H-M   'P 1'
#
loop_
_entity.id
_entity.type
_entity.pdbx_description
1 polymer ?
#
loop_
_entity_poly.entity_id
_entity_poly.type
_entity_poly.pdbx_seq_one_letter_code
_entity_poly.pdbx_strand_id
1 'polypeptide(L)'
;FGLLKGLLKKRQDFKLIVTSATLDAEKFSKYFFDCPIFTIPGRTFPVEILYCKEPEPDYLEAAMITVMQIHLSEPAGDILIFLTGQEEIDTCAEVLFGRMKALGELAPELIILPVYGALPSE
;
A
#
# COMPACT_ATOMS: atom_id res chain seq x y z
N PHE A 1 1.03 22.38 7.64
CA PHE A 1 -0.31 22.93 7.96
C PHE A 1 -0.30 24.31 8.64
N GLY A 2 0.54 24.57 9.64
CA GLY A 2 0.55 25.87 10.36
C GLY A 2 0.77 27.11 9.48
N LEU A 3 1.71 27.04 8.53
CA LEU A 3 1.95 28.13 7.58
C LEU A 3 0.70 28.47 6.75
N LEU A 4 0.04 27.43 6.20
CA LEU A 4 -1.16 27.57 5.36
C LEU A 4 -2.33 28.18 6.15
N LYS A 5 -2.51 27.76 7.41
CA LYS A 5 -3.52 28.35 8.32
C LYS A 5 -3.30 29.84 8.54
N GLY A 6 -2.04 30.27 8.69
CA GLY A 6 -1.69 31.70 8.79
C GLY A 6 -1.94 32.46 7.49
N LEU A 7 -1.68 31.83 6.34
CA LEU A 7 -1.86 32.42 5.02
C LEU A 7 -3.33 32.67 4.68
N LEU A 8 -4.23 31.75 5.05
CA LEU A 8 -5.69 31.91 4.89
C LEU A 8 -6.23 33.17 5.58
N LYS A 9 -5.61 33.63 6.68
CA LYS A 9 -6.02 34.88 7.35
C LYS A 9 -5.60 36.14 6.60
N LYS A 10 -4.51 36.06 5.82
CA LYS A 10 -3.89 37.21 5.14
C LYS A 10 -4.33 37.33 3.67
N ARG A 11 -4.63 36.21 3.02
CA ARG A 11 -4.96 36.12 1.59
C ARG A 11 -6.33 35.48 1.41
N GLN A 12 -7.36 36.32 1.23
CA GLN A 12 -8.74 35.89 1.01
C GLN A 12 -8.96 35.27 -0.39
N ASP A 13 -8.05 35.52 -1.33
CA ASP A 13 -8.05 34.94 -2.67
C ASP A 13 -7.48 33.51 -2.70
N PHE A 14 -6.75 33.10 -1.66
CA PHE A 14 -6.16 31.77 -1.57
C PHE A 14 -7.17 30.73 -1.09
N LYS A 15 -7.34 29.67 -1.87
CA LYS A 15 -8.21 28.52 -1.52
C LYS A 15 -7.35 27.32 -1.14
N LEU A 16 -7.69 26.66 -0.03
CA LEU A 16 -7.03 25.44 0.44
C LEU A 16 -8.01 24.26 0.38
N ILE A 17 -7.58 23.17 -0.24
CA ILE A 17 -8.27 21.87 -0.20
C ILE A 17 -7.35 20.90 0.54
N VAL A 18 -7.88 20.26 1.58
CA VAL A 18 -7.17 19.22 2.34
C VAL A 18 -7.83 17.89 2.02
N THR A 19 -7.07 16.96 1.44
CA THR A 19 -7.51 15.60 1.14
C THR A 19 -6.92 14.64 2.17
N SER A 20 -7.74 13.76 2.76
CA SER A 20 -7.31 12.73 3.71
C SER A 20 -7.95 11.39 3.35
N ALA A 21 -7.19 10.29 3.52
CA ALA A 21 -7.69 8.93 3.40
C ALA A 21 -8.20 8.37 4.75
N THR A 22 -7.98 9.07 5.85
CA THR A 22 -8.38 8.64 7.20
C THR A 22 -9.64 9.35 7.68
N LEU A 23 -10.36 8.71 8.61
CA LEU A 23 -11.61 9.20 9.21
C LEU A 23 -11.45 10.45 10.09
N ASP A 24 -10.23 10.91 10.35
CA ASP A 24 -9.98 12.01 11.29
C ASP A 24 -10.14 13.41 10.66
N ALA A 25 -11.08 13.53 9.72
CA ALA A 25 -11.42 14.78 9.05
C ALA A 25 -11.91 15.86 10.04
N GLU A 26 -12.49 15.45 11.17
CA GLU A 26 -12.95 16.37 12.22
C GLU A 26 -11.81 17.16 12.85
N LYS A 27 -10.65 16.54 13.12
CA LYS A 27 -9.49 17.28 13.66
C LYS A 27 -9.01 18.34 12.68
N PHE A 28 -9.02 18.03 11.39
CA PHE A 28 -8.67 19.00 10.35
C PHE A 28 -9.69 20.13 10.25
N SER A 29 -10.98 19.82 10.29
CA SER A 29 -12.04 20.83 10.29
C SER A 29 -11.88 21.80 11.46
N LYS A 30 -11.78 21.29 12.69
CA LYS A 30 -11.54 22.11 13.90
C LYS A 30 -10.24 22.92 13.79
N TYR A 31 -9.17 22.32 13.26
CA TYR A 31 -7.92 23.03 13.06
C TYR A 31 -8.04 24.17 12.03
N PHE A 32 -8.83 24.01 10.98
CA PHE A 32 -9.03 24.98 9.90
C PHE A 32 -10.34 25.77 10.03
N PHE A 33 -10.63 26.29 11.23
CA PHE A 33 -11.76 27.21 11.49
C PHE A 33 -13.13 26.58 11.20
N ASP A 34 -13.31 25.33 11.62
CA ASP A 34 -14.54 24.56 11.45
C ASP A 34 -14.96 24.46 9.97
N CYS A 35 -13.98 24.26 9.08
CA CYS A 35 -14.24 24.21 7.65
C CYS A 35 -15.15 23.02 7.27
N PRO A 36 -15.96 23.14 6.20
CA PRO A 36 -16.83 22.06 5.75
C PRO A 36 -16.05 20.78 5.44
N ILE A 37 -16.63 19.64 5.79
CA ILE A 37 -16.10 18.32 5.45
C ILE A 37 -16.93 17.78 4.29
N PHE A 38 -16.23 17.31 3.25
CA PHE A 38 -16.85 16.61 2.14
C PHE A 38 -16.35 15.17 2.11
N THR A 39 -17.27 14.22 2.32
CA THR A 39 -16.96 12.79 2.35
C THR A 39 -17.41 12.15 1.04
N ILE A 40 -16.47 11.52 0.35
CA ILE A 40 -16.77 10.67 -0.79
C ILE A 40 -17.03 9.26 -0.24
N PRO A 41 -18.23 8.68 -0.45
CA PRO A 41 -18.50 7.33 0.01
C PRO A 41 -17.54 6.36 -0.69
N GLY A 42 -16.78 5.61 0.11
CA GLY A 42 -15.93 4.55 -0.40
C GLY A 42 -16.78 3.41 -0.99
N ARG A 43 -16.20 2.70 -1.95
CA ARG A 43 -16.69 1.38 -2.37
C ARG A 43 -15.67 0.37 -1.88
N THR A 44 -16.02 -0.35 -0.83
CA THR A 44 -15.23 -1.50 -0.38
C THR A 44 -15.91 -2.78 -0.85
N PHE A 45 -15.10 -3.74 -1.26
CA PHE A 45 -15.55 -5.12 -1.45
C PHE A 45 -15.24 -5.90 -0.18
N PRO A 46 -16.00 -6.96 0.14
CA PRO A 46 -15.63 -7.84 1.24
C PRO A 46 -14.23 -8.42 1.01
N VAL A 47 -13.40 -8.39 2.05
CA VAL A 47 -12.04 -8.95 2.05
C VAL A 47 -11.99 -10.04 3.12
N GLU A 48 -11.59 -11.24 2.72
CA GLU A 48 -11.31 -12.32 3.67
C GLU A 48 -9.95 -12.10 4.33
N ILE A 49 -9.88 -12.32 5.65
CA ILE A 49 -8.66 -12.13 6.43
C ILE A 49 -8.20 -13.48 6.96
N LEU A 50 -7.00 -13.88 6.56
CA LEU A 50 -6.34 -15.10 6.99
C LEU A 50 -5.19 -14.74 7.96
N TYR A 51 -5.04 -15.53 9.02
CA TYR A 51 -4.00 -15.35 10.02
C TYR A 51 -3.08 -16.58 10.07
N CYS A 52 -1.80 -16.35 10.35
CA CYS A 52 -0.89 -17.42 10.72
C CYS A 52 -1.40 -18.12 12.00
N LYS A 53 -1.18 -19.43 12.09
CA LYS A 53 -1.57 -20.20 13.30
C LYS A 53 -0.67 -19.88 14.48
N GLU A 54 0.60 -19.63 14.20
CA GLU A 54 1.64 -19.30 15.18
C GLU A 54 2.50 -18.16 14.62
N PRO A 55 3.21 -17.39 15.47
CA PRO A 55 4.09 -16.33 15.01
C PRO A 55 5.22 -16.87 14.12
N GLU A 56 5.40 -16.26 12.96
CA GLU A 56 6.48 -16.62 12.03
C GLU A 56 7.80 -15.97 12.46
N PRO A 57 8.89 -16.73 12.64
CA PRO A 57 10.19 -16.19 13.01
C PRO A 57 10.87 -15.43 11.87
N ASP A 58 10.57 -15.81 10.63
CA ASP A 58 11.03 -15.16 9.40
C ASP A 58 9.80 -14.77 8.57
N TYR A 59 9.34 -13.53 8.75
CA TYR A 59 8.18 -13.04 8.02
C TYR A 59 8.45 -12.86 6.53
N LEU A 60 9.71 -12.65 6.12
CA LEU A 60 10.05 -12.40 4.73
C LEU A 60 9.90 -13.70 3.93
N GLU A 61 10.43 -14.80 4.45
CA GLU A 61 10.25 -16.12 3.86
C GLU A 61 8.78 -16.54 3.87
N ALA A 62 8.07 -16.36 5.00
CA ALA A 62 6.65 -16.69 5.10
C ALA A 62 5.79 -15.89 4.10
N ALA A 63 6.11 -14.61 3.89
CA ALA A 63 5.43 -13.78 2.90
C ALA A 63 5.69 -14.26 1.47
N MET A 64 6.94 -14.61 1.11
CA MET A 64 7.27 -15.17 -0.20
C MET A 64 6.54 -16.50 -0.47
N ILE A 65 6.50 -17.40 0.52
CA ILE A 65 5.75 -18.65 0.43
C ILE A 65 4.27 -18.38 0.20
N THR A 66 3.70 -17.40 0.93
CA THR A 66 2.29 -17.01 0.78
C THR A 66 2.00 -16.46 -0.61
N VAL A 67 2.87 -15.61 -1.17
CA VAL A 67 2.76 -15.10 -2.55
C VAL A 67 2.73 -16.25 -3.55
N MET A 68 3.65 -17.22 -3.43
CA MET A 68 3.70 -18.37 -4.33
C MET A 68 2.45 -19.25 -4.18
N GLN A 69 1.96 -19.47 -2.96
CA GLN A 69 0.75 -20.23 -2.74
C GLN A 69 -0.46 -19.55 -3.41
N ILE A 70 -0.65 -18.24 -3.18
CA ILE A 70 -1.74 -17.47 -3.79
C ILE A 70 -1.66 -17.57 -5.33
N HIS A 71 -0.49 -17.35 -5.92
CA HIS A 71 -0.31 -17.39 -7.36
C HIS A 71 -0.64 -18.76 -7.99
N LEU A 72 -0.45 -19.85 -7.25
CA LEU A 72 -0.67 -21.21 -7.73
C LEU A 72 -2.07 -21.76 -7.44
N SER A 73 -2.73 -21.32 -6.36
CA SER A 73 -3.99 -21.89 -5.90
C SER A 73 -5.21 -20.98 -6.05
N GLU A 74 -5.03 -19.65 -6.02
CA GLU A 74 -6.14 -18.71 -6.10
C GLU A 74 -6.53 -18.39 -7.55
N PRO A 75 -7.78 -17.95 -7.79
CA PRO A 75 -8.19 -17.42 -9.08
C PRO A 75 -7.36 -16.20 -9.52
N ALA A 76 -7.47 -15.83 -10.80
CA ALA A 76 -6.75 -14.71 -11.37
C ALA A 76 -6.95 -13.39 -10.58
N GLY A 77 -5.85 -12.74 -10.24
CA GLY A 77 -5.79 -11.45 -9.55
C GLY A 77 -4.35 -11.04 -9.25
N ASP A 78 -4.13 -9.76 -8.98
CA ASP A 78 -2.80 -9.23 -8.64
C ASP A 78 -2.52 -9.38 -7.14
N ILE A 79 -1.23 -9.49 -6.79
CA ILE A 79 -0.76 -9.64 -5.41
C ILE A 79 -0.01 -8.37 -4.99
N LEU A 80 -0.42 -7.76 -3.87
CA LEU A 80 0.29 -6.66 -3.23
C LEU A 80 0.93 -7.13 -1.92
N ILE A 81 2.26 -7.15 -1.87
CA ILE A 81 3.05 -7.48 -0.68
C ILE A 81 3.63 -6.21 -0.05
N PHE A 82 3.58 -6.12 1.28
CA PHE A 82 4.18 -5.01 2.04
C PHE A 82 5.46 -5.48 2.74
N LEU A 83 6.57 -4.81 2.46
CA LEU A 83 7.91 -5.07 3.01
C LEU A 83 8.53 -3.79 3.57
N THR A 84 9.53 -3.90 4.43
CA THR A 84 9.94 -2.75 5.28
C THR A 84 10.94 -1.79 4.63
N GLY A 85 11.64 -2.21 3.58
CA GLY A 85 12.65 -1.37 2.93
C GLY A 85 13.11 -1.91 1.59
N GLN A 86 13.90 -1.09 0.88
CA GLN A 86 14.42 -1.42 -0.45
C GLN A 86 15.18 -2.74 -0.47
N GLU A 87 16.07 -2.99 0.50
CA GLU A 87 16.88 -4.21 0.55
C GLU A 87 16.01 -5.48 0.62
N GLU A 88 14.96 -5.47 1.44
CA GLU A 88 14.00 -6.59 1.53
C GLU A 88 13.19 -6.75 0.25
N ILE A 89 12.77 -5.63 -0.36
CA ILE A 89 11.99 -5.63 -1.60
C ILE A 89 12.81 -6.22 -2.75
N ASP A 90 14.05 -5.77 -2.93
CA ASP A 90 14.94 -6.24 -3.99
C ASP A 90 15.28 -7.73 -3.78
N THR A 91 15.62 -8.13 -2.55
CA THR A 91 15.88 -9.53 -2.20
C THR A 91 14.66 -10.42 -2.47
N CYS A 92 13.48 -9.99 -2.03
CA CYS A 92 12.23 -10.72 -2.25
C CYS A 92 11.94 -10.87 -3.75
N ALA A 93 12.11 -9.80 -4.53
CA ALA A 93 11.88 -9.81 -5.96
C ALA A 93 12.82 -10.78 -6.69
N GLU A 94 14.12 -10.76 -6.36
CA GLU A 94 15.11 -11.67 -6.93
C GLU A 94 14.81 -13.14 -6.58
N VAL A 95 14.50 -13.42 -5.31
CA VAL A 95 14.22 -14.78 -4.84
C VAL A 95 12.93 -15.32 -5.45
N LEU A 96 11.85 -14.53 -5.47
CA LEU A 96 10.59 -14.90 -6.10
C LEU A 96 10.78 -15.15 -7.60
N PHE A 97 11.50 -14.27 -8.30
CA PHE A 97 11.80 -14.45 -9.72
C PHE A 97 12.56 -15.75 -9.97
N GLY A 98 13.58 -16.04 -9.17
CA GLY A 98 14.35 -17.29 -9.24
C GLY A 98 13.47 -18.53 -9.00
N ARG A 99 12.61 -18.51 -7.99
CA ARG A 99 11.69 -19.61 -7.67
C ARG A 99 10.66 -19.84 -8.78
N MET A 100 10.07 -18.77 -9.32
CA MET A 100 9.11 -18.86 -10.42
C MET A 100 9.75 -19.39 -11.70
N LYS A 101 10.98 -18.95 -12.01
CA LYS A 101 11.74 -19.47 -13.15
C LYS A 101 12.04 -20.97 -13.02
N ALA A 102 12.29 -21.46 -11.81
CA ALA A 102 12.53 -22.87 -11.55
C ALA A 102 11.28 -23.75 -11.74
N LEU A 103 10.08 -23.18 -11.54
CA LEU A 103 8.82 -23.88 -11.81
C LEU A 103 8.54 -24.03 -13.31
N GLY A 104 9.04 -23.10 -14.14
CA GLY A 104 8.91 -23.18 -15.60
C GLY A 104 7.45 -23.28 -16.06
N GLU A 105 7.15 -24.23 -16.94
CA GLU A 105 5.79 -24.43 -17.48
C GLU A 105 4.77 -24.97 -16.46
N LEU A 106 5.20 -25.34 -15.25
CA LEU A 106 4.30 -25.82 -14.19
C LEU A 106 3.50 -24.69 -13.53
N ALA A 107 3.87 -23.43 -13.76
CA ALA A 107 3.23 -22.27 -13.17
C ALA A 107 2.94 -21.19 -14.22
N PRO A 108 1.84 -20.43 -14.07
CA PRO A 108 1.62 -19.22 -14.86
C PRO A 108 2.75 -18.22 -14.65
N GLU A 109 2.99 -17.37 -15.65
CA GLU A 109 3.95 -16.28 -15.54
C GLU A 109 3.56 -15.33 -14.40
N LEU A 110 4.53 -14.98 -13.54
CA LEU A 110 4.38 -13.99 -12.48
C LEU A 110 5.28 -12.79 -12.80
N ILE A 111 4.66 -11.62 -12.98
CA ILE A 111 5.38 -10.36 -13.20
C ILE A 111 5.61 -9.70 -11.84
N ILE A 112 6.88 -9.44 -11.50
CA ILE A 112 7.28 -8.89 -10.21
C ILE A 112 7.73 -7.44 -10.41
N LEU A 113 7.10 -6.51 -9.68
CA LEU A 113 7.33 -5.07 -9.81
C LEU A 113 7.65 -4.46 -8.42
N PRO A 114 8.93 -4.18 -8.12
CA PRO A 114 9.32 -3.55 -6.86
C PRO A 114 8.93 -2.07 -6.84
N VAL A 115 8.48 -1.57 -5.68
CA VAL A 115 8.12 -0.16 -5.47
C VAL A 115 8.60 0.31 -4.10
N TYR A 116 9.45 1.35 -4.08
CA TYR A 116 9.96 1.99 -2.86
C TYR A 116 10.30 3.46 -3.10
N GLY A 117 10.48 4.25 -2.03
CA GLY A 117 10.56 5.71 -2.12
C GLY A 117 11.75 6.29 -2.90
N ALA A 118 12.83 5.52 -3.09
CA ALA A 118 14.02 5.92 -3.84
C ALA A 118 13.99 5.50 -5.33
N LEU A 119 12.88 4.90 -5.80
CA LEU A 119 12.76 4.39 -7.16
C LEU A 119 12.81 5.55 -8.18
N PRO A 120 13.64 5.46 -9.24
CA PRO A 120 13.67 6.46 -10.30
C PRO A 120 12.31 6.57 -11.01
N SER A 121 11.93 7.79 -11.37
CA SER A 121 10.82 8.02 -12.29
C SER A 121 11.31 7.80 -13.72
N GLU A 122 11.17 6.58 -14.24
CA GLU A 122 11.21 6.30 -15.68
C GLU A 122 9.84 6.55 -16.32
#